data_AF-A0A7V0UGJ0-F1
#
_entry.id   AF-A0A7V0UGJ0-F1
#
_cell.length_a   1.000
_cell.length_b   1.000
_cell.length_c   1.000
_cell.angle_alpha   90.00
_cell.angle_beta   90.00
_cell.angle_gamma   90.00
#
_symmetry.space_group_name_H-M   'P 1'
#
loop_
_entity.id
_entity.type
_entity.pdbx_description
1 polymer ?
#
loop_
_entity_poly.entity_id
_entity_poly.type
_entity_poly.pdbx_seq_one_letter_code
_entity_poly.pdbx_strand_id
1 'polypeptide(L)'
;MSGSRFCILVLASALTAGCAVRSASPGIADVSESIEDRMGHVLREAGGESVAPRGVGLEDGVTDEEAVALALWNHAGFQVDLASLGFSRAEVVEAGLLRNPILSLLFPVGPKQLEATLNWPVEAFWQRPRRVAAARLDAERVAQNLVQNGLNLIRDVRFAHADAVLAADRLRLNQEQLELRRQILSITEARLRSGDIAELEVLPVRNDVRLVEADILRFQHDVSAASARLALILGSILDSETVAASPSVLPSRAAPAAAALLETAFASRPDMRGAELAIEAAAERARWHKSRIFALTSMLDANSQGRDGFEIGPGLQAELFTADRNSGNRRRAEAELEQASRRYVAVRQQIAAEVADARIRYEEARRALAQWRDEILPPLEEAARRTERAFAAGDVSRLSVLENTTRLVESRNRYVEIQWSLRRARAELERAVGRRIELS
;
A
#
# COMPACT_ATOMS: atom_id res chain seq x y z
N MET A 1 -25.49 -17.06 57.35
CA MET A 1 -24.20 -17.41 56.69
C MET A 1 -24.37 -17.90 55.24
N SER A 2 -25.27 -17.32 54.42
CA SER A 2 -25.51 -17.75 53.02
C SER A 2 -25.06 -16.72 51.96
N GLY A 3 -25.00 -15.41 52.30
CA GLY A 3 -24.62 -14.36 51.33
C GLY A 3 -23.12 -14.25 51.01
N SER A 4 -22.23 -14.62 51.94
CA SER A 4 -20.77 -14.50 51.74
C SER A 4 -20.21 -15.46 50.67
N ARG A 5 -20.85 -16.63 50.48
CA ARG A 5 -20.42 -17.62 49.47
C ARG A 5 -20.75 -17.17 48.03
N PHE A 6 -21.77 -16.34 47.84
CA PHE A 6 -22.19 -15.89 46.50
C PHE A 6 -21.25 -14.81 45.95
N CYS A 7 -20.78 -13.86 46.77
CA CYS A 7 -19.83 -12.82 46.35
C CYS A 7 -18.44 -13.37 45.99
N ILE A 8 -17.96 -14.42 46.68
CA ILE A 8 -16.66 -15.04 46.41
C ILE A 8 -16.68 -15.83 45.09
N LEU A 9 -17.80 -16.51 44.78
CA LEU A 9 -17.98 -17.23 43.52
C LEU A 9 -18.03 -16.28 42.30
N VAL A 10 -18.65 -15.10 42.44
CA VAL A 10 -18.66 -14.07 41.37
C VAL A 10 -17.25 -13.49 41.16
N LEU A 11 -16.48 -13.22 42.22
CA LEU A 11 -15.10 -12.73 42.11
C LEU A 11 -14.15 -13.74 41.44
N ALA A 12 -14.27 -15.04 41.76
CA ALA A 12 -13.44 -16.08 41.16
C ALA A 12 -13.75 -16.31 39.67
N SER A 13 -15.02 -16.18 39.26
CA SER A 13 -15.42 -16.33 37.85
C SER A 13 -14.93 -15.16 36.96
N ALA A 14 -14.85 -13.93 37.51
CA ALA A 14 -14.37 -12.76 36.76
C ALA A 14 -12.87 -12.82 36.39
N LEU A 15 -12.05 -13.49 37.20
CA LEU A 15 -10.60 -13.65 36.95
C LEU A 15 -10.29 -14.61 35.80
N THR A 16 -11.19 -15.56 35.49
CA THR A 16 -10.97 -16.56 34.43
C THR A 16 -11.48 -16.12 33.04
N ALA A 17 -12.34 -15.09 32.98
CA ALA A 17 -12.92 -14.60 31.72
C ALA A 17 -11.95 -13.73 30.87
N GLY A 18 -10.78 -13.36 31.40
CA GLY A 18 -9.78 -12.55 30.70
C GLY A 18 -9.03 -13.28 29.57
N CYS A 19 -9.02 -14.62 29.55
CA CYS A 19 -8.20 -15.38 28.61
C CYS A 19 -8.85 -15.64 27.24
N ALA A 20 -10.17 -15.50 27.10
CA ALA A 20 -10.90 -15.90 25.88
C ALA A 20 -11.03 -14.81 24.80
N VAL A 21 -10.58 -13.56 25.05
CA VAL A 21 -10.74 -12.43 24.10
C VAL A 21 -9.63 -12.37 23.03
N ARG A 22 -8.59 -13.22 23.12
CA ARG A 22 -7.41 -13.16 22.25
C ARG A 22 -7.64 -13.50 20.77
N SER A 23 -8.75 -14.15 20.38
CA SER A 23 -8.92 -14.75 19.04
C SER A 23 -9.83 -14.00 18.05
N ALA A 24 -10.36 -12.82 18.40
CA ALA A 24 -11.43 -12.19 17.61
C ALA A 24 -11.02 -10.89 16.87
N SER A 25 -9.72 -10.60 16.74
CA SER A 25 -9.21 -9.43 16.01
C SER A 25 -8.40 -9.89 14.79
N PRO A 26 -8.52 -9.20 13.64
CA PRO A 26 -7.71 -9.50 12.47
C PRO A 26 -6.21 -9.40 12.77
N GLY A 27 -5.43 -10.30 12.17
CA GLY A 27 -3.98 -10.34 12.22
C GLY A 27 -3.35 -10.21 10.83
N ILE A 28 -2.02 -10.41 10.77
CA ILE A 28 -1.25 -10.35 9.52
C ILE A 28 -1.72 -11.44 8.52
N ALA A 29 -2.15 -12.60 9.03
CA ALA A 29 -2.66 -13.69 8.20
C ALA A 29 -3.90 -13.26 7.40
N ASP A 30 -4.86 -12.57 8.03
CA ASP A 30 -6.08 -12.08 7.35
C ASP A 30 -5.74 -11.04 6.27
N VAL A 31 -4.75 -10.18 6.52
CA VAL A 31 -4.26 -9.20 5.53
C VAL A 31 -3.55 -9.94 4.37
N SER A 32 -2.74 -10.95 4.68
CA SER A 32 -2.04 -11.75 3.70
C SER A 32 -2.99 -12.51 2.79
N GLU A 33 -3.97 -13.23 3.35
CA GLU A 33 -5.03 -13.94 2.60
C GLU A 33 -5.78 -12.98 1.67
N SER A 34 -6.15 -11.80 2.18
CA SER A 34 -6.85 -10.78 1.39
C SER A 34 -6.02 -10.23 0.23
N ILE A 35 -4.70 -10.09 0.38
CA ILE A 35 -3.79 -9.69 -0.71
C ILE A 35 -3.58 -10.84 -1.69
N GLU A 36 -3.44 -12.07 -1.20
CA GLU A 36 -3.28 -13.28 -2.01
C GLU A 36 -4.49 -13.50 -2.93
N ASP A 37 -5.71 -13.41 -2.40
CA ASP A 37 -6.95 -13.55 -3.18
C ASP A 37 -7.08 -12.51 -4.30
N ARG A 38 -6.54 -11.30 -4.08
CA ARG A 38 -6.66 -10.17 -5.01
C ARG A 38 -5.54 -10.15 -6.05
N MET A 39 -4.31 -10.41 -5.61
CA MET A 39 -3.10 -10.17 -6.39
C MET A 39 -2.22 -11.40 -6.56
N GLY A 40 -2.43 -12.47 -5.79
CA GLY A 40 -1.66 -13.72 -5.85
C GLY A 40 -0.34 -13.67 -5.09
N HIS A 41 -0.16 -12.72 -4.16
CA HIS A 41 1.07 -12.58 -3.38
C HIS A 41 0.81 -12.74 -1.88
N VAL A 42 1.72 -13.44 -1.21
CA VAL A 42 1.66 -13.75 0.22
C VAL A 42 2.65 -12.87 0.99
N LEU A 43 2.29 -12.47 2.20
CA LEU A 43 3.19 -11.75 3.12
C LEU A 43 4.15 -12.70 3.83
N ARG A 44 5.25 -12.16 4.34
CA ARG A 44 6.21 -12.93 5.15
C ARG A 44 5.58 -13.35 6.48
N GLU A 45 5.69 -14.63 6.83
CA GLU A 45 5.34 -15.11 8.17
C GLU A 45 6.32 -14.58 9.22
N ALA A 46 5.80 -14.23 10.39
CA ALA A 46 6.61 -13.71 11.49
C ALA A 46 7.61 -14.79 11.97
N GLY A 47 8.91 -14.46 11.90
CA GLY A 47 9.99 -15.31 12.43
C GLY A 47 10.70 -16.20 11.41
N GLY A 48 10.38 -16.14 10.12
CA GLY A 48 11.15 -16.84 9.09
C GLY A 48 12.54 -16.23 8.90
N GLU A 49 13.60 -17.03 8.88
CA GLU A 49 14.99 -16.57 8.63
C GLU A 49 15.22 -16.15 7.17
N SER A 50 14.43 -16.67 6.23
CA SER A 50 14.56 -16.35 4.80
C SER A 50 14.18 -14.91 4.50
N VAL A 51 15.02 -14.25 3.73
CA VAL A 51 14.80 -12.88 3.25
C VAL A 51 14.07 -12.83 1.92
N ALA A 52 14.19 -13.88 1.10
CA ALA A 52 13.51 -13.99 -0.18
C ALA A 52 12.36 -15.02 -0.13
N PRO A 53 11.22 -14.73 -0.80
CA PRO A 53 10.18 -15.73 -1.05
C PRO A 53 10.73 -16.91 -1.88
N ARG A 54 10.10 -18.09 -1.78
CA ARG A 54 10.45 -19.23 -2.62
C ARG A 54 10.16 -18.92 -4.09
N GLY A 55 11.10 -19.23 -4.98
CA GLY A 55 10.94 -19.05 -6.43
C GLY A 55 11.37 -17.69 -6.97
N VAL A 56 11.94 -16.81 -6.14
CA VAL A 56 12.56 -15.56 -6.59
C VAL A 56 14.02 -15.83 -7.00
N GLY A 57 14.32 -15.66 -8.28
CA GLY A 57 15.68 -15.65 -8.81
C GLY A 57 16.21 -14.22 -8.87
N LEU A 58 17.43 -13.97 -8.40
CA LEU A 58 18.09 -12.66 -8.53
C LEU A 58 19.19 -12.66 -9.61
N GLU A 59 19.52 -13.84 -10.16
CA GLU A 59 20.67 -14.03 -11.05
C GLU A 59 20.42 -13.55 -12.49
N ASP A 60 19.16 -13.59 -12.95
CA ASP A 60 18.72 -13.19 -14.30
C ASP A 60 17.99 -11.83 -14.33
N GLY A 61 18.02 -11.11 -13.20
CA GLY A 61 17.33 -9.84 -13.01
C GLY A 61 15.89 -10.03 -12.51
N VAL A 62 15.44 -9.08 -11.69
CA VAL A 62 14.16 -9.17 -10.98
C VAL A 62 13.00 -8.81 -11.91
N THR A 63 12.04 -9.71 -12.05
CA THR A 63 10.76 -9.45 -12.74
C THR A 63 9.83 -8.56 -11.90
N ASP A 64 8.77 -8.03 -12.49
CA ASP A 64 7.80 -7.19 -11.76
C ASP A 64 7.06 -7.98 -10.67
N GLU A 65 6.73 -9.24 -10.90
CA GLU A 65 6.09 -10.14 -9.92
C GLU A 65 7.04 -10.52 -8.77
N GLU A 66 8.31 -10.81 -9.06
CA GLU A 66 9.33 -11.08 -8.04
C GLU A 66 9.63 -9.82 -7.20
N ALA A 67 9.70 -8.66 -7.86
CA ALA A 67 9.88 -7.37 -7.19
C ALA A 67 8.74 -7.13 -6.19
N VAL A 68 7.49 -7.39 -6.60
CA VAL A 68 6.33 -7.27 -5.69
C VAL A 68 6.45 -8.22 -4.51
N ALA A 69 6.80 -9.48 -4.75
CA ALA A 69 6.94 -10.47 -3.68
C ALA A 69 8.02 -10.08 -2.66
N LEU A 70 9.19 -9.62 -3.14
CA LEU A 70 10.28 -9.12 -2.30
C LEU A 70 9.85 -7.88 -1.49
N ALA A 71 9.19 -6.92 -2.13
CA ALA A 71 8.75 -5.69 -1.46
C ALA A 71 7.70 -5.97 -0.37
N LEU A 72 6.70 -6.81 -0.64
CA LEU A 72 5.69 -7.17 0.36
C LEU A 72 6.31 -7.86 1.59
N TRP A 73 7.43 -8.57 1.41
CA TRP A 73 8.15 -9.23 2.49
C TRP A 73 9.06 -8.29 3.28
N ASN A 74 9.69 -7.32 2.62
CA ASN A 74 10.84 -6.62 3.18
C ASN A 74 10.71 -5.09 3.24
N HIS A 75 9.71 -4.48 2.57
CA HIS A 75 9.55 -3.03 2.55
C HIS A 75 9.28 -2.48 3.96
N ALA A 76 10.26 -1.76 4.51
CA ALA A 76 10.22 -1.30 5.91
C ALA A 76 9.00 -0.44 6.23
N GLY A 77 8.58 0.44 5.32
CA GLY A 77 7.38 1.27 5.52
C GLY A 77 6.11 0.43 5.66
N PHE A 78 6.00 -0.66 4.92
CA PHE A 78 4.83 -1.55 5.01
C PHE A 78 4.88 -2.44 6.26
N GLN A 79 6.08 -2.82 6.71
CA GLN A 79 6.24 -3.51 8.00
C GLN A 79 5.84 -2.60 9.19
N VAL A 80 6.13 -1.30 9.11
CA VAL A 80 5.63 -0.30 10.07
C VAL A 80 4.10 -0.25 10.05
N ASP A 81 3.49 -0.21 8.87
CA ASP A 81 2.04 -0.24 8.73
C ASP A 81 1.43 -1.51 9.34
N LEU A 82 1.97 -2.69 9.04
CA LEU A 82 1.52 -3.97 9.60
C LEU A 82 1.62 -4.02 11.13
N ALA A 83 2.63 -3.39 11.73
CA ALA A 83 2.76 -3.30 13.18
C ALA A 83 1.58 -2.57 13.85
N SER A 84 0.85 -1.71 13.11
CA SER A 84 -0.35 -1.03 13.62
C SER A 84 -1.50 -1.97 13.97
N LEU A 85 -1.52 -3.20 13.43
CA LEU A 85 -2.48 -4.25 13.84
C LEU A 85 -2.38 -4.54 15.34
N GLY A 86 -1.17 -4.46 15.91
CA GLY A 86 -0.95 -4.63 17.34
C GLY A 86 -1.74 -3.65 18.20
N PHE A 87 -1.85 -2.38 17.76
CA PHE A 87 -2.66 -1.37 18.44
C PHE A 87 -4.15 -1.70 18.36
N SER A 88 -4.65 -2.04 17.17
CA SER A 88 -6.07 -2.40 16.99
C SER A 88 -6.48 -3.61 17.82
N ARG A 89 -5.60 -4.62 17.94
CA ARG A 89 -5.82 -5.79 18.79
C ARG A 89 -5.84 -5.41 20.27
N ALA A 90 -4.93 -4.52 20.69
CA ALA A 90 -4.92 -4.01 22.06
C ALA A 90 -6.21 -3.25 22.40
N GLU A 91 -6.74 -2.45 21.46
CA GLU A 91 -8.02 -1.74 21.64
C GLU A 91 -9.21 -2.70 21.79
N VAL A 92 -9.25 -3.81 21.03
CA VAL A 92 -10.29 -4.84 21.20
C VAL A 92 -10.17 -5.53 22.56
N VAL A 93 -8.94 -5.83 23.02
CA VAL A 93 -8.72 -6.39 24.36
C VAL A 93 -9.18 -5.43 25.43
N GLU A 94 -8.76 -4.16 25.37
CA GLU A 94 -9.15 -3.09 26.30
C GLU A 94 -10.67 -2.90 26.34
N ALA A 95 -11.33 -2.89 25.18
CA ALA A 95 -12.77 -2.83 25.07
C ALA A 95 -13.46 -4.02 25.77
N GLY A 96 -12.80 -5.18 25.81
CA GLY A 96 -13.22 -6.40 26.47
C GLY A 96 -12.95 -6.47 27.97
N LEU A 97 -12.10 -5.61 28.53
CA LEU A 97 -11.79 -5.60 29.96
C LEU A 97 -12.90 -4.94 30.79
N LEU A 98 -13.23 -5.55 31.92
CA LEU A 98 -14.08 -4.90 32.92
C LEU A 98 -13.25 -3.87 33.68
N ARG A 99 -13.88 -2.77 34.08
CA ARG A 99 -13.22 -1.79 34.93
C ARG A 99 -12.93 -2.43 36.29
N ASN A 100 -11.71 -2.22 36.78
CA ASN A 100 -11.31 -2.66 38.11
C ASN A 100 -12.14 -1.95 39.17
N PRO A 101 -12.49 -2.63 40.27
CA PRO A 101 -13.11 -1.97 41.41
C PRO A 101 -12.11 -1.01 42.07
N ILE A 102 -12.60 0.10 42.60
CA ILE A 102 -11.80 1.11 43.29
C ILE A 102 -11.99 0.92 44.79
N LEU A 103 -10.89 0.62 45.50
CA LEU A 103 -10.86 0.61 46.96
C LEU A 103 -10.44 2.01 47.46
N SER A 104 -11.29 2.62 48.28
CA SER A 104 -11.01 3.86 48.98
C SER A 104 -10.90 3.56 50.48
N LEU A 105 -9.80 4.00 51.09
CA LEU A 105 -9.55 3.88 52.53
C LEU A 105 -9.46 5.28 53.13
N LEU A 106 -10.33 5.57 54.08
CA LEU A 106 -10.26 6.77 54.89
C LEU A 106 -9.66 6.41 56.25
N PHE A 107 -8.47 6.91 56.54
CA PHE A 107 -7.80 6.65 57.82
C PHE A 107 -8.33 7.58 58.91
N PRO A 108 -8.41 7.10 60.17
CA PRO A 108 -8.97 7.87 61.27
C PRO A 108 -8.08 9.06 61.63
N VAL A 109 -8.64 10.28 61.57
CA VAL A 109 -8.01 11.53 62.03
C VAL A 109 -9.05 12.35 62.79
N GLY A 110 -8.81 12.60 64.08
CA GLY A 110 -9.78 13.29 64.95
C GLY A 110 -11.04 12.43 65.19
N PRO A 111 -12.26 12.99 65.06
CA PRO A 111 -13.50 12.23 65.22
C PRO A 111 -13.85 11.33 64.02
N LYS A 112 -13.07 11.39 62.93
CA LYS A 112 -13.28 10.55 61.74
C LYS A 112 -12.75 9.14 61.96
N GLN A 113 -13.44 8.18 61.38
CA GLN A 113 -13.21 6.76 61.61
C GLN A 113 -12.55 6.08 60.42
N LEU A 114 -12.14 4.83 60.63
CA LEU A 114 -11.69 4.00 59.53
C LEU A 114 -12.90 3.58 58.69
N GLU A 115 -12.93 4.03 57.44
CA GLU A 115 -13.96 3.70 56.45
C GLU A 115 -13.26 3.07 55.23
N ALA A 116 -13.77 1.93 54.78
CA ALA A 116 -13.29 1.25 53.59
C ALA A 116 -14.45 1.08 52.61
N THR A 117 -14.35 1.74 51.46
CA THR A 117 -15.36 1.68 50.41
C THR A 117 -14.80 0.96 49.19
N LEU A 118 -15.49 -0.07 48.71
CA LEU A 118 -15.22 -0.73 47.43
C LEU A 118 -16.28 -0.36 46.40
N ASN A 119 -15.87 0.36 45.35
CA ASN A 119 -16.74 0.83 44.28
C ASN A 119 -16.53 0.00 43.02
N TRP A 120 -17.57 -0.65 42.52
CA TRP A 120 -17.52 -1.42 41.27
C TRP A 120 -18.53 -0.85 40.25
N PRO A 121 -18.08 -0.30 39.11
CA PRO A 121 -18.98 0.18 38.06
C PRO A 121 -19.72 -0.97 37.39
N VAL A 122 -20.93 -1.28 37.85
CA VAL A 122 -21.71 -2.42 37.34
C VAL A 122 -22.31 -2.11 35.97
N GLU A 123 -22.38 -0.85 35.55
CA GLU A 123 -22.80 -0.51 34.18
C GLU A 123 -21.85 -1.03 33.11
N ALA A 124 -20.60 -1.31 33.47
CA ALA A 124 -19.63 -1.88 32.55
C ALA A 124 -20.07 -3.24 31.99
N PHE A 125 -20.84 -4.03 32.76
CA PHE A 125 -21.27 -5.37 32.34
C PHE A 125 -22.19 -5.34 31.12
N TRP A 126 -23.20 -4.46 31.10
CA TRP A 126 -24.13 -4.36 29.96
C TRP A 126 -23.63 -3.47 28.82
N GLN A 127 -22.68 -2.56 29.09
CA GLN A 127 -22.07 -1.73 28.05
C GLN A 127 -20.95 -2.44 27.28
N ARG A 128 -20.28 -3.42 27.92
CA ARG A 128 -19.16 -4.17 27.34
C ARG A 128 -19.43 -4.76 25.96
N PRO A 129 -20.55 -5.45 25.68
CA PRO A 129 -20.78 -6.06 24.37
C PRO A 129 -20.74 -5.06 23.21
N ARG A 130 -21.33 -3.86 23.39
CA ARG A 130 -21.35 -2.81 22.36
C ARG A 130 -19.99 -2.15 22.16
N ARG A 131 -19.25 -1.96 23.26
CA ARG A 131 -17.88 -1.42 23.19
C ARG A 131 -16.94 -2.40 22.46
N VAL A 132 -17.07 -3.69 22.73
CA VAL A 132 -16.31 -4.74 22.02
C VAL A 132 -16.72 -4.82 20.55
N ALA A 133 -18.01 -4.74 20.24
CA ALA A 133 -18.49 -4.76 18.85
C ALA A 133 -17.92 -3.59 18.04
N ALA A 134 -17.96 -2.36 18.58
CA ALA A 134 -17.39 -1.20 17.89
C ALA A 134 -15.87 -1.35 17.67
N ALA A 135 -15.13 -1.78 18.70
CA ALA A 135 -13.69 -1.99 18.60
C ALA A 135 -13.30 -3.07 17.59
N ARG A 136 -14.11 -4.14 17.45
CA ARG A 136 -13.87 -5.18 16.44
C ARG A 136 -14.05 -4.65 15.02
N LEU A 137 -15.12 -3.90 14.77
CA LEU A 137 -15.36 -3.26 13.48
C LEU A 137 -14.25 -2.26 13.11
N ASP A 138 -13.72 -1.53 14.10
CA ASP A 138 -12.55 -0.68 13.89
C ASP A 138 -11.29 -1.48 13.55
N ALA A 139 -11.05 -2.61 14.22
CA ALA A 139 -9.91 -3.48 13.92
C ALA A 139 -10.01 -4.08 12.50
N GLU A 140 -11.20 -4.51 12.09
CA GLU A 140 -11.48 -4.93 10.70
C GLU A 140 -11.24 -3.81 9.70
N ARG A 141 -11.67 -2.57 10.02
CA ARG A 141 -11.40 -1.41 9.18
C ARG A 141 -9.90 -1.12 9.06
N VAL A 142 -9.14 -1.27 10.15
CA VAL A 142 -7.67 -1.14 10.12
C VAL A 142 -7.06 -2.18 9.19
N ALA A 143 -7.48 -3.45 9.30
CA ALA A 143 -7.02 -4.51 8.41
C ALA A 143 -7.32 -4.19 6.93
N GLN A 144 -8.52 -3.71 6.60
CA GLN A 144 -8.86 -3.30 5.22
C GLN A 144 -7.98 -2.15 4.72
N ASN A 145 -7.66 -1.16 5.56
CA ASN A 145 -6.73 -0.09 5.18
C ASN A 145 -5.33 -0.63 4.90
N LEU A 146 -4.87 -1.63 5.65
CA LEU A 146 -3.57 -2.27 5.41
C LEU A 146 -3.54 -3.07 4.11
N VAL A 147 -4.64 -3.74 3.76
CA VAL A 147 -4.78 -4.36 2.43
C VAL A 147 -4.70 -3.28 1.35
N GLN A 148 -5.38 -2.14 1.51
CA GLN A 148 -5.29 -1.02 0.56
C GLN A 148 -3.85 -0.48 0.44
N ASN A 149 -3.13 -0.34 1.55
CA ASN A 149 -1.73 0.07 1.55
C ASN A 149 -0.85 -0.96 0.84
N GLY A 150 -1.13 -2.26 1.01
CA GLY A 150 -0.49 -3.34 0.26
C GLY A 150 -0.72 -3.20 -1.24
N LEU A 151 -1.96 -2.95 -1.68
CA LEU A 151 -2.27 -2.70 -3.10
C LEU A 151 -1.54 -1.46 -3.65
N ASN A 152 -1.41 -0.40 -2.84
CA ASN A 152 -0.64 0.79 -3.21
C ASN A 152 0.86 0.46 -3.36
N LEU A 153 1.43 -0.31 -2.42
CA LEU A 153 2.82 -0.77 -2.50
C LEU A 153 3.06 -1.61 -3.76
N ILE A 154 2.15 -2.54 -4.08
CA ILE A 154 2.25 -3.36 -5.30
C ILE A 154 2.32 -2.49 -6.55
N ARG A 155 1.47 -1.46 -6.66
CA ARG A 155 1.53 -0.49 -7.76
C ARG A 155 2.87 0.25 -7.75
N ASP A 156 3.29 0.78 -6.62
CA ASP A 156 4.49 1.62 -6.52
C ASP A 156 5.76 0.82 -6.86
N VAL A 157 5.81 -0.46 -6.48
CA VAL A 157 6.88 -1.38 -6.86
C VAL A 157 6.90 -1.62 -8.36
N ARG A 158 5.75 -1.87 -8.98
CA ARG A 158 5.65 -2.02 -10.43
C ARG A 158 6.02 -0.75 -11.19
N PHE A 159 5.77 0.43 -10.62
CA PHE A 159 6.23 1.71 -11.18
C PHE A 159 7.75 1.82 -11.09
N ALA A 160 8.34 1.56 -9.92
CA ALA A 160 9.79 1.60 -9.75
C ALA A 160 10.51 0.59 -10.65
N HIS A 161 9.94 -0.62 -10.81
CA HIS A 161 10.43 -1.64 -11.73
C HIS A 161 10.36 -1.16 -13.19
N ALA A 162 9.22 -0.62 -13.63
CA ALA A 162 9.09 -0.07 -14.98
C ALA A 162 10.07 1.08 -15.24
N ASP A 163 10.30 1.97 -14.25
CA ASP A 163 11.26 3.06 -14.35
C ASP A 163 12.70 2.54 -14.50
N ALA A 164 13.07 1.45 -13.80
CA ALA A 164 14.37 0.79 -13.93
C ALA A 164 14.55 0.12 -15.30
N VAL A 165 13.53 -0.57 -15.80
CA VAL A 165 13.54 -1.16 -17.16
C VAL A 165 13.70 -0.06 -18.23
N LEU A 166 12.99 1.06 -18.10
CA LEU A 166 13.10 2.18 -19.05
C LEU A 166 14.51 2.79 -19.04
N ALA A 167 15.12 2.96 -17.87
CA ALA A 167 16.49 3.48 -17.76
C ALA A 167 17.50 2.54 -18.44
N ALA A 168 17.37 1.23 -18.21
CA ALA A 168 18.22 0.22 -18.83
C ALA A 168 18.05 0.17 -20.36
N ASP A 169 16.81 0.23 -20.86
CA ASP A 169 16.51 0.28 -22.28
C ASP A 169 17.09 1.52 -22.97
N ARG A 170 16.98 2.70 -22.33
CA ARG A 170 17.58 3.94 -22.85
C ARG A 170 19.10 3.85 -22.91
N LEU A 171 19.76 3.30 -21.89
CA LEU A 171 21.20 3.09 -21.92
C LEU A 171 21.60 2.17 -23.08
N ARG A 172 20.92 1.03 -23.24
CA ARG A 172 21.17 0.07 -24.33
C ARG A 172 20.99 0.72 -25.71
N LEU A 173 19.91 1.46 -25.92
CA LEU A 173 19.66 2.18 -27.19
C LEU A 173 20.74 3.22 -27.51
N ASN A 174 21.24 3.94 -26.50
CA ASN A 174 22.32 4.91 -26.70
C ASN A 174 23.68 4.24 -26.94
N GLN A 175 23.92 3.06 -26.37
CA GLN A 175 25.12 2.25 -26.67
C GLN A 175 25.10 1.76 -28.12
N GLU A 176 23.95 1.27 -28.60
CA GLU A 176 23.75 0.92 -30.02
C GLU A 176 24.01 2.14 -30.93
N GLN A 177 23.52 3.32 -30.53
CA GLN A 177 23.76 4.57 -31.26
C GLN A 177 25.23 4.97 -31.29
N LEU A 178 25.95 4.83 -30.17
CA LEU A 178 27.38 5.12 -30.11
C LEU A 178 28.16 4.24 -31.09
N GLU A 179 27.82 2.95 -31.16
CA GLU A 179 28.50 2.02 -32.03
C GLU A 179 28.28 2.35 -33.51
N LEU A 180 27.05 2.72 -33.88
CA LEU A 180 26.76 3.20 -35.23
C LEU A 180 27.52 4.50 -35.56
N ARG A 181 27.62 5.46 -34.63
CA ARG A 181 28.39 6.69 -34.83
C ARG A 181 29.89 6.40 -35.00
N ARG A 182 30.44 5.44 -34.27
CA ARG A 182 31.83 4.97 -34.43
C ARG A 182 32.08 4.33 -35.79
N GLN A 183 31.13 3.54 -36.30
CA GLN A 183 31.22 2.98 -37.66
C GLN A 183 31.22 4.08 -38.72
N ILE A 184 30.34 5.08 -38.59
CA ILE A 184 30.31 6.24 -39.51
C ILE A 184 31.64 7.01 -39.45
N LEU A 185 32.20 7.21 -38.25
CA LEU A 185 33.49 7.86 -38.08
C LEU A 185 34.61 7.07 -38.78
N SER A 186 34.64 5.75 -38.62
CA SER A 186 35.63 4.87 -39.26
C SER A 186 35.61 4.99 -40.80
N ILE A 187 34.42 4.97 -41.39
CA ILE A 187 34.23 5.15 -42.84
C ILE A 187 34.67 6.55 -43.28
N THR A 188 34.29 7.57 -42.52
CA THR A 188 34.64 8.97 -42.82
C THR A 188 36.15 9.18 -42.76
N GLU A 189 36.84 8.64 -41.76
CA GLU A 189 38.30 8.72 -41.65
C GLU A 189 39.01 7.93 -42.76
N ALA A 190 38.43 6.82 -43.24
CA ALA A 190 38.96 6.09 -44.39
C ALA A 190 38.90 6.94 -45.67
N ARG A 191 37.79 7.65 -45.91
CA ARG A 191 37.65 8.59 -47.04
C ARG A 191 38.59 9.79 -46.96
N LEU A 192 38.87 10.28 -45.75
CA LEU A 192 39.89 11.32 -45.55
C LEU A 192 41.29 10.80 -45.94
N ARG A 193 41.62 9.55 -45.55
CA ARG A 193 42.92 8.94 -45.89
C ARG A 193 43.10 8.67 -47.38
N SER A 194 42.02 8.38 -48.12
CA SER A 194 42.06 8.26 -49.59
C SER A 194 42.10 9.62 -50.31
N GLY A 195 41.87 10.72 -49.59
CA GLY A 195 41.81 12.06 -50.16
C GLY A 195 40.45 12.42 -50.79
N ASP A 196 39.42 11.62 -50.55
CA ASP A 196 38.08 11.79 -51.13
C ASP A 196 37.27 12.91 -50.45
N ILE A 197 37.64 13.30 -49.22
CA ILE A 197 36.98 14.36 -48.44
C ILE A 197 38.00 15.24 -47.71
N ALA A 198 37.60 16.43 -47.27
CA ALA A 198 38.44 17.33 -46.49
C ALA A 198 38.43 17.02 -44.98
N GLU A 199 39.49 17.39 -44.25
CA GLU A 199 39.56 17.23 -42.78
C GLU A 199 38.41 17.96 -42.06
N LEU A 200 37.98 19.10 -42.60
CA LEU A 200 36.84 19.88 -42.09
C LEU A 200 35.54 19.06 -42.06
N GLU A 201 35.39 18.05 -42.93
CA GLU A 201 34.22 17.17 -42.96
C GLU A 201 34.25 16.08 -41.88
N VAL A 202 35.43 15.77 -41.33
CA VAL A 202 35.62 14.75 -40.28
C VAL A 202 35.35 15.32 -38.89
N LEU A 203 35.66 16.60 -38.66
CA LEU A 203 35.52 17.24 -37.35
C LEU A 203 34.10 17.12 -36.75
N PRO A 204 33.00 17.35 -37.49
CA PRO A 204 31.65 17.17 -36.96
C PRO A 204 31.38 15.73 -36.53
N VAL A 205 31.86 14.74 -37.28
CA VAL A 205 31.64 13.31 -36.98
C VAL A 205 32.38 12.89 -35.71
N ARG A 206 33.61 13.39 -35.50
CA ARG A 206 34.34 13.21 -34.23
C ARG A 206 33.61 13.85 -33.05
N ASN A 207 33.03 15.03 -33.26
CA ASN A 207 32.25 15.71 -32.22
C ASN A 207 30.98 14.94 -31.87
N ASP A 208 30.26 14.41 -32.86
CA ASP A 208 29.05 13.60 -32.65
C ASP A 208 29.34 12.36 -31.79
N VAL A 209 30.45 11.65 -32.04
CA VAL A 209 30.88 10.50 -31.20
C VAL A 209 31.13 10.97 -29.76
N ARG A 210 31.89 12.05 -29.57
CA ARG A 210 32.21 12.57 -28.23
C ARG A 210 30.97 13.01 -27.44
N LEU A 211 29.98 13.61 -28.11
CA LEU A 211 28.73 14.00 -27.49
C LEU A 211 27.94 12.78 -27.01
N VAL A 212 27.82 11.74 -27.84
CA VAL A 212 27.13 10.50 -27.45
C VAL A 212 27.90 9.78 -26.33
N GLU A 213 29.24 9.77 -26.34
CA GLU A 213 30.04 9.22 -25.24
C GLU A 213 29.79 9.93 -23.91
N ALA A 214 29.64 11.26 -23.93
CA ALA A 214 29.26 12.01 -22.74
C ALA A 214 27.83 11.67 -22.27
N ASP A 215 26.90 11.46 -23.19
CA ASP A 215 25.52 11.04 -22.87
C ASP A 215 25.46 9.66 -22.23
N ILE A 216 26.34 8.72 -22.61
CA ILE A 216 26.40 7.38 -21.98
C ILE A 216 26.64 7.47 -20.48
N LEU A 217 27.52 8.36 -20.03
CA LEU A 217 27.78 8.55 -18.59
C LEU A 217 26.52 9.00 -17.84
N ARG A 218 25.71 9.87 -18.47
CA ARG A 218 24.41 10.29 -17.92
C ARG A 218 23.42 9.11 -17.84
N PHE A 219 23.30 8.32 -18.91
CA PHE A 219 22.38 7.17 -18.89
C PHE A 219 22.81 6.07 -17.91
N GLN A 220 24.11 5.88 -17.70
CA GLN A 220 24.63 4.99 -16.66
C GLN A 220 24.22 5.47 -15.26
N HIS A 221 24.34 6.77 -14.99
CA HIS A 221 23.85 7.35 -13.74
C HIS A 221 22.33 7.17 -13.58
N ASP A 222 21.54 7.36 -14.64
CA ASP A 222 20.09 7.17 -14.59
C ASP A 222 19.70 5.73 -14.23
N VAL A 223 20.44 4.74 -14.76
CA VAL A 223 20.29 3.32 -14.39
C VAL A 223 20.61 3.12 -12.92
N SER A 224 21.77 3.58 -12.44
CA SER A 224 22.16 3.46 -11.03
C SER A 224 21.12 4.10 -10.09
N ALA A 225 20.60 5.28 -10.45
CA ALA A 225 19.58 5.97 -9.67
C ALA A 225 18.24 5.22 -9.66
N ALA A 226 17.84 4.62 -10.78
CA ALA A 226 16.62 3.81 -10.86
C ALA A 226 16.75 2.49 -10.09
N SER A 227 17.89 1.79 -10.21
CA SER A 227 18.20 0.58 -9.44
C SER A 227 18.24 0.87 -7.93
N ALA A 228 18.81 1.99 -7.49
CA ALA A 228 18.79 2.38 -6.09
C ALA A 228 17.36 2.64 -5.56
N ARG A 229 16.49 3.28 -6.35
CA ARG A 229 15.07 3.47 -5.99
C ARG A 229 14.32 2.14 -5.92
N LEU A 230 14.59 1.24 -6.87
CA LEU A 230 14.03 -0.11 -6.85
C LEU A 230 14.50 -0.88 -5.60
N ALA A 231 15.80 -0.94 -5.34
CA ALA A 231 16.36 -1.60 -4.15
C ALA A 231 15.76 -1.06 -2.84
N LEU A 232 15.52 0.26 -2.75
CA LEU A 232 14.88 0.87 -1.60
C LEU A 232 13.45 0.33 -1.38
N ILE A 233 12.62 0.31 -2.43
CA ILE A 233 11.22 -0.16 -2.29
C ILE A 233 11.13 -1.67 -2.12
N LEU A 234 12.10 -2.45 -2.64
CA LEU A 234 12.24 -3.88 -2.38
C LEU A 234 12.66 -4.18 -0.92
N GLY A 235 13.09 -3.17 -0.16
CA GLY A 235 13.48 -3.30 1.23
C GLY A 235 14.92 -3.74 1.41
N SER A 236 15.88 -2.86 1.10
CA SER A 236 17.27 -2.72 1.60
C SER A 236 18.18 -3.96 1.79
N ILE A 237 17.76 -5.17 1.46
CA ILE A 237 18.56 -6.39 1.65
C ILE A 237 19.29 -6.79 0.36
N LEU A 238 19.05 -6.03 -0.71
CA LEU A 238 19.76 -6.17 -1.97
C LEU A 238 20.75 -5.01 -2.07
N ASP A 239 22.02 -5.35 -2.26
CA ASP A 239 23.05 -4.35 -2.55
C ASP A 239 22.60 -3.56 -3.79
N SER A 240 22.60 -2.22 -3.73
CA SER A 240 21.96 -1.39 -4.78
C SER A 240 22.61 -1.57 -6.16
N GLU A 241 23.86 -2.04 -6.18
CA GLU A 241 24.63 -2.38 -7.39
C GLU A 241 24.16 -3.68 -8.06
N THR A 242 23.33 -4.50 -7.39
CA THR A 242 22.96 -5.85 -7.86
C THR A 242 21.53 -5.98 -8.39
N VAL A 243 20.66 -4.99 -8.19
CA VAL A 243 19.26 -5.08 -8.64
C VAL A 243 19.14 -4.64 -10.09
N ALA A 244 19.29 -5.60 -11.00
CA ALA A 244 18.90 -5.45 -12.40
C ALA A 244 17.41 -5.77 -12.56
N ALA A 245 16.65 -4.90 -13.25
CA ALA A 245 15.25 -5.17 -13.57
C ALA A 245 15.15 -5.89 -14.92
N SER A 246 14.43 -7.00 -14.96
CA SER A 246 14.15 -7.74 -16.19
C SER A 246 12.79 -7.31 -16.79
N PRO A 247 12.68 -7.06 -18.11
CA PRO A 247 11.41 -6.67 -18.73
C PRO A 247 10.34 -7.76 -18.59
N SER A 248 9.16 -7.40 -18.05
CA SER A 248 8.01 -8.30 -17.99
C SER A 248 7.19 -8.29 -19.29
N VAL A 249 6.38 -9.34 -19.46
CA VAL A 249 5.47 -9.50 -20.61
C VAL A 249 4.47 -8.35 -20.64
N LEU A 250 4.41 -7.65 -21.78
CA LEU A 250 3.50 -6.54 -22.00
C LEU A 250 2.06 -7.05 -22.18
N PRO A 251 1.07 -6.39 -21.57
CA PRO A 251 -0.32 -6.79 -21.74
C PRO A 251 -0.79 -6.50 -23.17
N SER A 252 -1.61 -7.37 -23.73
CA SER A 252 -2.04 -7.33 -25.14
C SER A 252 -3.55 -7.13 -25.30
N ARG A 253 -4.34 -7.59 -24.32
CA ARG A 253 -5.81 -7.64 -24.37
C ARG A 253 -6.42 -6.27 -24.05
N ALA A 254 -7.59 -5.98 -24.63
CA ALA A 254 -8.34 -4.78 -24.26
C ALA A 254 -8.84 -4.86 -22.80
N ALA A 255 -8.93 -3.71 -22.13
CA ALA A 255 -9.52 -3.65 -20.81
C ALA A 255 -11.02 -4.02 -20.87
N PRO A 256 -11.55 -4.69 -19.83
CA PRO A 256 -12.99 -4.91 -19.71
C PRO A 256 -13.81 -3.61 -19.77
N ALA A 257 -15.11 -3.76 -20.03
CA ALA A 257 -16.02 -2.62 -20.06
C ALA A 257 -16.02 -1.84 -18.73
N ALA A 258 -16.15 -0.52 -18.80
CA ALA A 258 -16.09 0.36 -17.63
C ALA A 258 -17.09 -0.05 -16.53
N ALA A 259 -18.30 -0.43 -16.91
CA ALA A 259 -19.33 -0.88 -15.97
C ALA A 259 -18.89 -2.15 -15.20
N ALA A 260 -18.31 -3.14 -15.88
CA ALA A 260 -17.82 -4.36 -15.25
C ALA A 260 -16.63 -4.09 -14.31
N LEU A 261 -15.73 -3.18 -14.69
CA LEU A 261 -14.62 -2.76 -13.82
C LEU A 261 -15.12 -2.02 -12.58
N LEU A 262 -16.15 -1.17 -12.71
CA LEU A 262 -16.75 -0.47 -11.57
C LEU A 262 -17.47 -1.41 -10.61
N GLU A 263 -18.25 -2.36 -11.14
CA GLU A 263 -18.90 -3.40 -10.35
C GLU A 263 -17.88 -4.20 -9.55
N THR A 264 -16.81 -4.63 -10.24
CA THR A 264 -15.69 -5.34 -9.61
C THR A 264 -15.04 -4.46 -8.54
N ALA A 265 -14.73 -3.19 -8.85
CA ALA A 265 -14.06 -2.29 -7.93
C ALA A 265 -14.86 -2.03 -6.64
N PHE A 266 -16.18 -1.85 -6.73
CA PHE A 266 -17.02 -1.70 -5.54
C PHE A 266 -17.05 -2.97 -4.68
N ALA A 267 -16.86 -4.16 -5.27
CA ALA A 267 -16.83 -5.42 -4.55
C ALA A 267 -15.45 -5.78 -3.99
N SER A 268 -14.36 -5.48 -4.69
CA SER A 268 -13.01 -5.93 -4.31
C SER A 268 -12.20 -4.91 -3.53
N ARG A 269 -12.47 -3.61 -3.66
CA ARG A 269 -11.61 -2.57 -3.07
C ARG A 269 -11.70 -2.53 -1.53
N PRO A 270 -10.56 -2.64 -0.83
CA PRO A 270 -10.54 -2.60 0.63
C PRO A 270 -10.98 -1.25 1.22
N ASP A 271 -10.70 -0.12 0.58
CA ASP A 271 -11.13 1.20 1.06
C ASP A 271 -12.66 1.39 1.03
N MET A 272 -13.35 0.78 0.05
CA MET A 272 -14.82 0.70 0.02
C MET A 272 -15.35 -0.07 1.23
N ARG A 273 -14.83 -1.28 1.47
CA ARG A 273 -15.21 -2.09 2.63
C ARG A 273 -14.87 -1.40 3.95
N GLY A 274 -13.73 -0.73 4.03
CA GLY A 274 -13.32 0.07 5.18
C GLY A 274 -14.28 1.24 5.47
N ALA A 275 -14.86 1.86 4.44
CA ALA A 275 -15.87 2.90 4.60
C ALA A 275 -17.21 2.34 5.13
N GLU A 276 -17.63 1.15 4.68
CA GLU A 276 -18.80 0.45 5.23
C GLU A 276 -18.61 0.11 6.71
N LEU A 277 -17.47 -0.50 7.07
CA LEU A 277 -17.11 -0.82 8.45
C LEU A 277 -17.06 0.43 9.34
N ALA A 278 -16.65 1.59 8.79
CA ALA A 278 -16.66 2.85 9.52
C ALA A 278 -18.09 3.30 9.87
N ILE A 279 -19.06 3.11 8.97
CA ILE A 279 -20.49 3.39 9.25
C ILE A 279 -20.99 2.44 10.34
N GLU A 280 -20.72 1.14 10.22
CA GLU A 280 -21.14 0.14 11.19
C GLU A 280 -20.56 0.43 12.58
N ALA A 281 -19.26 0.73 12.67
CA ALA A 281 -18.59 1.09 13.92
C ALA A 281 -19.16 2.37 14.54
N ALA A 282 -19.42 3.40 13.72
CA ALA A 282 -20.05 4.65 14.18
C ALA A 282 -21.49 4.42 14.69
N ALA A 283 -22.25 3.54 14.03
CA ALA A 283 -23.59 3.18 14.47
C ALA A 283 -23.57 2.44 15.82
N GLU A 284 -22.62 1.52 16.03
CA GLU A 284 -22.42 0.86 17.34
C GLU A 284 -22.04 1.86 18.45
N ARG A 285 -21.14 2.82 18.17
CA ARG A 285 -20.81 3.88 19.12
C ARG A 285 -22.02 4.74 19.45
N ALA A 286 -22.82 5.12 18.47
CA ALA A 286 -24.04 5.89 18.68
C ALA A 286 -25.06 5.12 19.55
N ARG A 287 -25.24 3.81 19.31
CA ARG A 287 -26.06 2.92 20.14
C ARG A 287 -25.51 2.80 21.57
N TRP A 288 -24.20 2.67 21.73
CA TRP A 288 -23.54 2.63 23.04
C TRP A 288 -23.76 3.93 23.84
N HIS A 289 -23.52 5.09 23.24
CA HIS A 289 -23.76 6.38 23.90
C HIS A 289 -25.23 6.64 24.22
N LYS A 290 -26.17 6.10 23.43
CA LYS A 290 -27.61 6.14 23.74
C LYS A 290 -27.98 5.27 24.95
N SER A 291 -27.29 4.15 25.19
CA SER A 291 -27.53 3.31 26.38
C SER A 291 -26.95 3.83 27.69
N ARG A 292 -26.08 4.84 27.65
CA ARG A 292 -25.44 5.41 28.85
C ARG A 292 -26.36 6.42 29.53
N ILE A 293 -27.52 5.93 29.99
CA ILE A 293 -28.58 6.72 30.64
C ILE A 293 -28.39 6.73 32.17
N PHE A 294 -27.78 5.69 32.73
CA PHE A 294 -27.41 5.59 34.14
C PHE A 294 -25.94 5.17 34.26
N ALA A 295 -25.14 5.86 35.08
CA ALA A 295 -23.88 5.32 35.61
C ALA A 295 -24.23 4.73 36.98
N LEU A 296 -23.97 3.44 37.19
CA LEU A 296 -24.42 2.71 38.37
C LEU A 296 -23.24 1.93 38.95
N THR A 297 -22.74 2.42 40.07
CA THR A 297 -21.67 1.80 40.82
C THR A 297 -22.25 1.05 42.00
N SER A 298 -21.95 -0.24 42.13
CA SER A 298 -22.20 -0.94 43.39
C SER A 298 -21.12 -0.57 44.40
N MET A 299 -21.53 -0.22 45.61
CA MET A 299 -20.67 0.16 46.72
C MET A 299 -20.74 -0.91 47.80
N LEU A 300 -19.60 -1.33 48.35
CA LEU A 300 -19.55 -2.01 49.63
C LEU A 300 -18.85 -1.07 50.60
N ASP A 301 -19.53 -0.72 51.67
CA ASP A 301 -19.02 0.17 52.70
C ASP A 301 -18.73 -0.60 53.99
N ALA A 302 -17.59 -0.34 54.61
CA ALA A 302 -17.20 -0.91 55.88
C ALA A 302 -16.72 0.18 56.84
N ASN A 303 -17.38 0.32 57.99
CA ASN A 303 -17.05 1.31 59.00
C ASN A 303 -16.57 0.65 60.31
N SER A 304 -15.78 1.35 61.12
CA SER A 304 -15.25 0.83 62.39
C SER A 304 -16.07 1.20 63.64
N GLN A 305 -17.35 1.61 63.51
CA GLN A 305 -18.20 2.09 64.62
C GLN A 305 -19.32 1.14 65.01
N GLY A 306 -19.32 -0.06 64.46
CA GLY A 306 -20.38 -1.03 64.73
C GLY A 306 -20.44 -1.45 66.18
N ARG A 307 -21.64 -1.84 66.62
CA ARG A 307 -21.91 -2.22 68.03
C ARG A 307 -20.97 -3.32 68.56
N ASP A 308 -20.43 -4.15 67.65
CA ASP A 308 -19.50 -5.26 67.91
C ASP A 308 -18.24 -5.26 67.01
N GLY A 309 -17.87 -4.13 66.37
CA GLY A 309 -16.69 -4.03 65.50
C GLY A 309 -16.96 -3.41 64.13
N PHE A 310 -16.37 -3.97 63.05
CA PHE A 310 -16.61 -3.48 61.69
C PHE A 310 -18.04 -3.81 61.22
N GLU A 311 -18.79 -2.80 60.77
CA GLU A 311 -20.08 -2.98 60.10
C GLU A 311 -19.91 -2.87 58.58
N ILE A 312 -20.42 -3.86 57.83
CA ILE A 312 -20.35 -3.91 56.37
C ILE A 312 -21.76 -3.78 55.78
N GLY A 313 -21.95 -2.84 54.85
CA GLY A 313 -23.23 -2.60 54.19
C GLY A 313 -23.11 -2.48 52.66
N PRO A 314 -24.06 -3.04 51.89
CA PRO A 314 -24.15 -2.76 50.46
C PRO A 314 -24.76 -1.37 50.21
N GLY A 315 -24.25 -0.69 49.19
CA GLY A 315 -24.77 0.58 48.70
C GLY A 315 -24.82 0.60 47.17
N LEU A 316 -25.56 1.57 46.64
CA LEU A 316 -25.57 1.88 45.21
C LEU A 316 -25.29 3.36 45.05
N GLN A 317 -24.33 3.69 44.20
CA GLN A 317 -24.04 5.05 43.78
C GLN A 317 -24.48 5.21 42.33
N ALA A 318 -25.31 6.21 42.06
CA ALA A 318 -25.76 6.53 40.71
C ALA A 318 -25.54 8.01 40.41
N GLU A 319 -25.07 8.31 39.20
CA GLU A 319 -25.03 9.68 38.72
C GLU A 319 -26.46 10.16 38.42
N LEU A 320 -26.89 11.23 39.07
CA LEU A 320 -28.17 11.88 38.80
C LEU A 320 -28.00 12.88 37.65
N PHE A 321 -28.47 12.51 36.46
CA PHE A 321 -28.33 13.32 35.24
C PHE A 321 -29.31 14.50 35.17
N THR A 322 -29.15 15.47 36.08
CA THR A 322 -30.02 16.66 36.18
C THR A 322 -29.72 17.72 35.12
N ALA A 323 -28.44 17.90 34.74
CA ALA A 323 -28.01 18.89 33.74
C ALA A 323 -27.45 18.27 32.45
N ASP A 324 -26.61 17.22 32.52
CA ASP A 324 -26.00 16.60 31.33
C ASP A 324 -26.41 15.13 31.17
N ARG A 325 -27.40 14.84 30.32
CA ARG A 325 -27.82 13.47 30.00
C ARG A 325 -26.95 12.79 28.94
N ASN A 326 -25.63 12.94 29.05
CA ASN A 326 -24.65 12.49 28.05
C ASN A 326 -24.94 13.10 26.66
N SER A 327 -25.49 14.31 26.63
CA SER A 327 -26.06 14.91 25.41
C SER A 327 -24.98 15.29 24.40
N GLY A 328 -23.82 15.75 24.88
CA GLY A 328 -22.66 16.08 24.05
C GLY A 328 -22.09 14.87 23.32
N ASN A 329 -21.83 13.77 24.04
CA ASN A 329 -21.28 12.55 23.42
C ASN A 329 -22.28 11.90 22.47
N ARG A 330 -23.59 12.00 22.74
CA ARG A 330 -24.62 11.53 21.80
C ARG A 330 -24.61 12.32 20.49
N ARG A 331 -24.61 13.67 20.56
CA ARG A 331 -24.50 14.51 19.36
C ARG A 331 -23.19 14.27 18.61
N ARG A 332 -22.08 14.07 19.33
CA ARG A 332 -20.79 13.70 18.74
C ARG A 332 -20.89 12.38 17.96
N ALA A 333 -21.43 11.33 18.57
CA ALA A 333 -21.57 10.03 17.92
C ALA A 333 -22.52 10.06 16.71
N GLU A 334 -23.59 10.87 16.78
CA GLU A 334 -24.50 11.11 15.65
C GLU A 334 -23.78 11.84 14.50
N ALA A 335 -22.96 12.86 14.82
CA ALA A 335 -22.14 13.55 13.82
C ALA A 335 -21.05 12.65 13.22
N GLU A 336 -20.41 11.79 14.02
CA GLU A 336 -19.44 10.78 13.54
C GLU A 336 -20.08 9.79 12.56
N LEU A 337 -21.33 9.36 12.81
CA LEU A 337 -22.10 8.50 11.90
C LEU A 337 -22.45 9.22 10.59
N GLU A 338 -22.87 10.48 10.68
CA GLU A 338 -23.13 11.30 9.49
C GLU A 338 -21.85 11.50 8.66
N GLN A 339 -20.72 11.79 9.32
CA GLN A 339 -19.42 11.94 8.68
C GLN A 339 -19.01 10.63 7.98
N ALA A 340 -19.15 9.47 8.63
CA ALA A 340 -18.85 8.17 8.03
C ALA A 340 -19.71 7.89 6.80
N SER A 341 -21.00 8.23 6.85
CA SER A 341 -21.93 8.07 5.73
C SER A 341 -21.56 8.94 4.54
N ARG A 342 -21.20 10.21 4.78
CA ARG A 342 -20.72 11.12 3.73
C ARG A 342 -19.38 10.66 3.15
N ARG A 343 -18.48 10.14 4.00
CA ARG A 343 -17.18 9.60 3.57
C ARG A 343 -17.34 8.37 2.67
N TYR A 344 -18.30 7.50 2.95
CA TYR A 344 -18.63 6.38 2.06
C TYR A 344 -19.03 6.85 0.65
N VAL A 345 -19.89 7.87 0.56
CA VAL A 345 -20.26 8.46 -0.75
C VAL A 345 -19.04 9.04 -1.46
N ALA A 346 -18.17 9.76 -0.75
CA ALA A 346 -16.95 10.33 -1.31
C ALA A 346 -15.98 9.25 -1.81
N VAL A 347 -15.75 8.18 -1.03
CA VAL A 347 -14.92 7.03 -1.43
C VAL A 347 -15.49 6.37 -2.67
N ARG A 348 -16.80 6.13 -2.72
CA ARG A 348 -17.45 5.54 -3.90
C ARG A 348 -17.28 6.39 -5.17
N GLN A 349 -17.41 7.71 -5.06
CA GLN A 349 -17.19 8.64 -6.17
C GLN A 349 -15.71 8.66 -6.62
N GLN A 350 -14.78 8.65 -5.66
CA GLN A 350 -13.35 8.58 -5.92
C GLN A 350 -12.97 7.30 -6.64
N ILE A 351 -13.45 6.14 -6.18
CA ILE A 351 -13.25 4.84 -6.84
C ILE A 351 -13.73 4.90 -8.29
N ALA A 352 -14.91 5.47 -8.52
CA ALA A 352 -15.46 5.57 -9.87
C ALA A 352 -14.58 6.41 -10.80
N ALA A 353 -14.05 7.54 -10.31
CA ALA A 353 -13.14 8.39 -11.07
C ALA A 353 -11.79 7.70 -11.33
N GLU A 354 -11.21 7.04 -10.32
CA GLU A 354 -9.94 6.32 -10.45
C GLU A 354 -10.01 5.17 -11.46
N VAL A 355 -11.08 4.36 -11.43
CA VAL A 355 -11.29 3.27 -12.39
C VAL A 355 -11.47 3.82 -13.80
N ALA A 356 -12.23 4.91 -13.96
CA ALA A 356 -12.45 5.52 -15.27
C ALA A 356 -11.14 6.04 -15.88
N ASP A 357 -10.35 6.79 -15.11
CA ASP A 357 -9.05 7.33 -15.52
C ASP A 357 -8.05 6.21 -15.84
N ALA A 358 -7.90 5.22 -14.94
CA ALA A 358 -6.96 4.13 -15.14
C ALA A 358 -7.28 3.30 -16.38
N ARG A 359 -8.57 3.05 -16.66
CA ARG A 359 -9.01 2.35 -17.88
C ARG A 359 -8.69 3.14 -19.14
N ILE A 360 -8.92 4.46 -19.14
CA ILE A 360 -8.62 5.33 -20.28
C ILE A 360 -7.11 5.30 -20.56
N ARG A 361 -6.27 5.50 -19.55
CA ARG A 361 -4.81 5.47 -19.69
C ARG A 361 -4.30 4.13 -20.20
N TYR A 362 -4.86 3.03 -19.72
CA TYR A 362 -4.50 1.69 -20.18
C TYR A 362 -4.86 1.48 -21.66
N GLU A 363 -6.09 1.81 -22.05
CA GLU A 363 -6.53 1.66 -23.44
C GLU A 363 -5.73 2.54 -24.41
N GLU A 364 -5.40 3.77 -23.99
CA GLU A 364 -4.56 4.68 -24.75
C GLU A 364 -3.15 4.12 -24.94
N ALA A 365 -2.47 3.73 -23.85
CA ALA A 365 -1.12 3.17 -23.91
C ALA A 365 -1.06 1.88 -24.74
N ARG A 366 -2.10 1.03 -24.64
CA ARG A 366 -2.20 -0.22 -25.41
C ARG A 366 -2.33 0.04 -26.91
N ARG A 367 -3.21 0.98 -27.31
CA ARG A 367 -3.40 1.36 -28.72
C ARG A 367 -2.16 2.05 -29.28
N ALA A 368 -1.55 2.95 -28.51
CA ALA A 368 -0.29 3.58 -28.88
C ALA A 368 0.80 2.54 -29.11
N LEU A 369 0.92 1.53 -28.23
CA LEU A 369 1.90 0.47 -28.42
C LEU A 369 1.66 -0.31 -29.72
N ALA A 370 0.42 -0.72 -29.99
CA ALA A 370 0.07 -1.44 -31.21
C ALA A 370 0.40 -0.60 -32.47
N GLN A 371 -0.01 0.67 -32.50
CA GLN A 371 0.28 1.57 -33.62
C GLN A 371 1.79 1.75 -33.83
N TRP A 372 2.55 1.96 -32.75
CA TRP A 372 4.00 2.16 -32.85
C TRP A 372 4.72 0.91 -33.31
N ARG A 373 4.34 -0.26 -32.78
CA ARG A 373 4.93 -1.56 -33.14
C ARG A 373 4.61 -1.96 -34.57
N ASP A 374 3.36 -1.81 -35.00
CA ASP A 374 2.86 -2.42 -36.23
C ASP A 374 2.94 -1.47 -37.43
N GLU A 375 2.84 -0.15 -37.23
CA GLU A 375 2.74 0.83 -38.33
C GLU A 375 3.93 1.80 -38.41
N ILE A 376 4.47 2.28 -37.28
CA ILE A 376 5.45 3.39 -37.26
C ILE A 376 6.90 2.89 -37.28
N LEU A 377 7.25 1.96 -36.40
CA LEU A 377 8.64 1.52 -36.23
C LEU A 377 9.19 0.73 -37.44
N PRO A 378 8.46 -0.24 -38.03
CA PRO A 378 8.99 -1.03 -39.15
C PRO A 378 9.48 -0.22 -40.37
N PRO A 379 8.73 0.77 -40.91
CA PRO A 379 9.21 1.54 -42.06
C PRO A 379 10.40 2.44 -41.71
N LEU A 380 10.51 2.94 -40.48
CA LEU A 380 11.65 3.75 -40.03
C LEU A 380 12.92 2.92 -39.93
N GLU A 381 12.82 1.69 -39.41
CA GLU A 381 13.95 0.77 -39.37
C GLU A 381 14.39 0.37 -40.77
N GLU A 382 13.45 0.14 -41.69
CA GLU A 382 13.79 -0.16 -43.09
C GLU A 382 14.44 1.04 -43.80
N ALA A 383 13.94 2.26 -43.56
CA ALA A 383 14.52 3.48 -44.11
C ALA A 383 15.96 3.69 -43.62
N ALA A 384 16.23 3.49 -42.32
CA ALA A 384 17.57 3.57 -41.76
C ALA A 384 18.51 2.52 -42.38
N ARG A 385 18.10 1.25 -42.42
CA ARG A 385 18.89 0.17 -43.03
C ARG A 385 19.22 0.43 -44.50
N ARG A 386 18.26 0.94 -45.29
CA ARG A 386 18.49 1.27 -46.71
C ARG A 386 19.46 2.43 -46.87
N THR A 387 19.30 3.47 -46.06
CA THR A 387 20.15 4.66 -46.12
C THR A 387 21.59 4.36 -45.72
N GLU A 388 21.79 3.51 -44.71
CA GLU A 388 23.12 3.03 -44.31
C GLU A 388 23.82 2.25 -45.44
N ARG A 389 23.10 1.33 -46.11
CA ARG A 389 23.65 0.57 -47.25
C ARG A 389 24.00 1.48 -48.43
N ALA A 390 23.12 2.42 -48.76
CA ALA A 390 23.37 3.38 -49.85
C ALA A 390 24.57 4.29 -49.53
N PHE A 391 24.77 4.68 -48.27
CA PHE A 391 25.93 5.48 -47.88
C PHE A 391 27.23 4.71 -47.98
N ALA A 392 27.22 3.43 -47.58
CA ALA A 392 28.35 2.52 -47.74
C ALA A 392 28.73 2.34 -49.23
N ALA A 393 27.73 2.31 -50.11
CA ALA A 393 27.93 2.28 -51.57
C ALA A 393 28.37 3.63 -52.18
N GLY A 394 28.23 4.75 -51.43
CA GLY A 394 28.54 6.10 -51.91
C GLY A 394 27.37 6.80 -52.62
N ASP A 395 26.18 6.20 -52.62
CA ASP A 395 25.01 6.67 -53.37
C ASP A 395 24.24 7.80 -52.68
N VAL A 396 24.43 7.99 -51.37
CA VAL A 396 23.76 9.04 -50.59
C VAL A 396 24.73 9.79 -49.70
N SER A 397 24.36 11.01 -49.34
CA SER A 397 25.15 11.87 -48.47
C SER A 397 25.15 11.37 -47.02
N ARG A 398 26.19 11.75 -46.27
CA ARG A 398 26.25 11.53 -44.81
C ARG A 398 25.07 12.17 -44.07
N LEU A 399 24.61 13.33 -44.53
CA LEU A 399 23.48 14.04 -43.93
C LEU A 399 22.22 13.17 -43.96
N SER A 400 21.99 12.47 -45.08
CA SER A 400 20.85 11.55 -45.22
C SER A 400 20.90 10.41 -44.21
N VAL A 401 22.06 9.83 -43.95
CA VAL A 401 22.24 8.80 -42.90
C VAL A 401 21.96 9.40 -41.54
N LEU A 402 22.58 10.54 -41.23
CA LEU A 402 22.43 11.22 -39.95
C LEU A 402 20.95 11.50 -39.64
N GLU A 403 20.20 12.07 -40.58
CA GLU A 403 18.77 12.35 -40.43
C GLU A 403 17.94 11.09 -40.18
N ASN A 404 18.16 10.03 -40.96
CA ASN A 404 17.40 8.77 -40.80
C ASN A 404 17.74 8.05 -39.49
N THR A 405 19.02 7.99 -39.11
CA THR A 405 19.45 7.42 -37.83
C THR A 405 18.88 8.19 -36.65
N THR A 406 18.93 9.54 -36.67
CA THR A 406 18.38 10.36 -35.59
C THR A 406 16.88 10.13 -35.44
N ARG A 407 16.12 10.12 -36.55
CA ARG A 407 14.68 9.80 -36.52
C ARG A 407 14.40 8.41 -35.96
N LEU A 408 15.20 7.40 -36.32
CA LEU A 408 15.04 6.05 -35.79
C LEU A 408 15.31 6.00 -34.27
N VAL A 409 16.35 6.67 -33.79
CA VAL A 409 16.69 6.73 -32.36
C VAL A 409 15.58 7.41 -31.56
N GLU A 410 15.11 8.58 -32.01
CA GLU A 410 13.97 9.28 -31.38
C GLU A 410 12.73 8.37 -31.32
N SER A 411 12.48 7.63 -32.40
CA SER A 411 11.34 6.71 -32.49
C SER A 411 11.49 5.49 -31.58
N ARG A 412 12.70 4.92 -31.46
CA ARG A 412 12.97 3.81 -30.52
C ARG A 412 12.87 4.26 -29.07
N ASN A 413 13.36 5.46 -28.73
CA ASN A 413 13.18 6.06 -27.40
C ASN A 413 11.68 6.23 -27.09
N ARG A 414 10.90 6.72 -28.06
CA ARG A 414 9.46 6.87 -27.89
C ARG A 414 8.75 5.51 -27.75
N TYR A 415 9.20 4.48 -28.46
CA TYR A 415 8.66 3.14 -28.36
C TYR A 415 8.86 2.55 -26.95
N VAL A 416 10.06 2.66 -26.37
CA VAL A 416 10.31 2.15 -25.00
C VAL A 416 9.56 2.96 -23.93
N GLU A 417 9.34 4.27 -24.15
CA GLU A 417 8.46 5.09 -23.31
C GLU A 417 7.00 4.62 -23.34
N ILE A 418 6.50 4.21 -24.51
CA ILE A 418 5.13 3.69 -24.64
C ILE A 418 4.99 2.35 -23.92
N GLN A 419 5.99 1.47 -24.01
CA GLN A 419 6.01 0.23 -23.22
C GLN A 419 6.01 0.50 -21.72
N TRP A 420 6.84 1.45 -21.27
CA TRP A 420 6.86 1.93 -19.88
C TRP A 420 5.49 2.45 -19.43
N SER A 421 4.85 3.28 -20.26
CA SER A 421 3.52 3.83 -19.99
C SER A 421 2.49 2.73 -19.85
N LEU A 422 2.53 1.70 -20.70
CA LEU A 422 1.62 0.56 -20.64
C LEU A 422 1.82 -0.28 -19.37
N ARG A 423 3.06 -0.55 -18.96
CA ARG A 423 3.36 -1.26 -17.69
C ARG A 423 2.77 -0.51 -16.49
N ARG A 424 2.96 0.81 -16.43
CA ARG A 424 2.39 1.64 -15.36
C ARG A 424 0.87 1.72 -15.44
N ALA A 425 0.29 1.87 -16.63
CA ALA A 425 -1.16 1.92 -16.79
C ALA A 425 -1.83 0.61 -16.37
N ARG A 426 -1.20 -0.54 -16.64
CA ARG A 426 -1.65 -1.84 -16.13
C ARG A 426 -1.64 -1.88 -14.59
N ALA A 427 -0.51 -1.52 -13.98
CA ALA A 427 -0.38 -1.53 -12.52
C ALA A 427 -1.39 -0.58 -11.84
N GLU A 428 -1.63 0.61 -12.42
CA GLU A 428 -2.64 1.55 -11.92
C GLU A 428 -4.06 1.00 -12.08
N LEU A 429 -4.37 0.35 -13.20
CA LEU A 429 -5.69 -0.26 -13.43
C LEU A 429 -5.99 -1.38 -12.43
N GLU A 430 -5.05 -2.28 -12.21
CA GLU A 430 -5.20 -3.37 -11.23
C GLU A 430 -5.38 -2.80 -9.80
N ARG A 431 -4.63 -1.75 -9.42
CA ARG A 431 -4.82 -1.06 -8.12
C ARG A 431 -6.17 -0.33 -8.04
N ALA A 432 -6.59 0.35 -9.11
CA ALA A 432 -7.84 1.10 -9.15
C ALA A 432 -9.06 0.18 -9.04
N VAL A 433 -8.99 -1.04 -9.57
CA VAL A 433 -10.03 -2.07 -9.41
C VAL A 433 -9.87 -2.83 -8.10
N GLY A 434 -8.65 -2.90 -7.55
CA GLY A 434 -8.35 -3.57 -6.30
C GLY A 434 -8.16 -5.07 -6.42
N ARG A 435 -7.86 -5.56 -7.63
CA ARG A 435 -7.49 -6.96 -7.92
C ARG A 435 -6.79 -7.08 -9.27
N ARG A 436 -6.11 -8.20 -9.47
CA ARG A 436 -5.50 -8.58 -10.75
C ARG A 436 -6.59 -8.77 -11.83
N ILE A 437 -6.28 -8.33 -13.04
CA ILE A 437 -7.14 -8.46 -14.22
C ILE A 437 -6.35 -9.23 -15.29
N GLU A 438 -7.02 -10.16 -15.97
CA GLU A 438 -6.43 -10.93 -17.07
C GLU A 438 -6.29 -10.06 -18.33
N LEU A 439 -5.07 -9.55 -18.56
CA LEU A 439 -4.74 -8.62 -19.66
C LEU A 439 -3.67 -9.16 -20.63
N SER A 440 -3.19 -10.38 -20.41
CA SER A 440 -2.15 -11.06 -21.22
C SER A 440 -2.73 -12.11 -22.14
#